data_AF-A0A0D2P609-F1
#
_entry.id   AF-A0A0D2P609-F1
#
_cell.length_a   1.000
_cell.length_b   1.000
_cell.length_c   1.000
_cell.angle_alpha   90.00
_cell.angle_beta   90.00
_cell.angle_gamma   90.00
#
_symmetry.space_group_name_H-M   'P 1'
#
loop_
_entity.id
_entity.type
_entity.pdbx_description
1 polymer ?
#
loop_
_entity_poly.entity_id
_entity_poly.type
_entity_poly.pdbx_seq_one_letter_code
_entity_poly.pdbx_strand_id
1 'polypeptide(L)'
;MSRDDLFNINAGIVKGLCSAIAKYCPTALVNMISNPVNSTVPIAAEVFKKAGTYDEKKLFGVTTLDVVRDVNVPVVGGHAGITILPLFSQATPKANLAEGDIKVLTKRTQDGGTEVVEAKAGKGSATLSMA
;
A
#
# COMPACT_ATOMS: atom_id res chain seq x y z
N MET A 1 -10.08 -17.00 1.38
CA MET A 1 -8.73 -17.01 0.78
C MET A 1 -7.76 -16.58 1.86
N SER A 2 -6.69 -17.35 2.11
CA SER A 2 -5.67 -16.95 3.08
C SER A 2 -4.83 -15.79 2.52
N ARG A 3 -4.04 -15.14 3.38
CA ARG A 3 -3.08 -14.11 2.94
C ARG A 3 -2.02 -14.70 1.98
N ASP A 4 -1.62 -15.95 2.20
CA ASP A 4 -0.62 -16.63 1.37
C ASP A 4 -1.17 -17.02 0.00
N ASP A 5 -2.44 -17.46 -0.07
CA ASP A 5 -3.10 -17.71 -1.35
C ASP A 5 -3.17 -16.44 -2.20
N LEU A 6 -3.53 -15.32 -1.56
CA LEU A 6 -3.60 -14.01 -2.21
C LEU A 6 -2.21 -13.58 -2.73
N PHE A 7 -1.17 -13.76 -1.91
CA PHE A 7 0.20 -13.47 -2.32
C PHE A 7 0.61 -14.31 -3.54
N ASN A 8 0.39 -15.62 -3.53
CA ASN A 8 0.81 -16.50 -4.62
C ASN A 8 0.13 -16.14 -5.94
N ILE A 9 -1.17 -15.85 -5.92
CA ILE A 9 -1.92 -15.44 -7.11
C ILE A 9 -1.40 -14.09 -7.62
N ASN A 10 -1.34 -13.09 -6.74
CA ASN A 10 -0.98 -11.73 -7.16
C ASN A 10 0.49 -11.60 -7.55
N ALA A 11 1.39 -12.39 -6.96
CA ALA A 11 2.79 -12.44 -7.36
C ALA A 11 2.94 -12.86 -8.84
N GLY A 12 2.16 -13.87 -9.29
CA GLY A 12 2.14 -14.30 -10.68
C GLY A 12 1.62 -13.21 -11.62
N ILE A 13 0.50 -12.57 -11.24
CA ILE A 13 -0.12 -11.48 -12.01
C ILE A 13 0.86 -10.30 -12.15
N VAL A 14 1.43 -9.85 -11.02
CA VAL A 14 2.39 -8.73 -10.98
C VAL A 14 3.61 -9.04 -11.84
N LYS A 15 4.18 -10.25 -11.73
CA LYS A 15 5.31 -10.66 -12.57
C LYS A 15 4.99 -10.57 -14.06
N GLY A 16 3.82 -11.07 -14.48
CA GLY A 16 3.38 -11.03 -15.87
C GLY A 16 3.22 -9.60 -16.38
N LEU A 17 2.51 -8.75 -15.63
CA LEU A 17 2.27 -7.35 -16.00
C LEU A 17 3.56 -6.53 -16.01
N CYS A 18 4.43 -6.68 -15.00
CA CYS A 18 5.73 -6.01 -14.95
C CYS A 18 6.65 -6.46 -16.10
N SER A 19 6.60 -7.73 -16.51
CA SER A 19 7.36 -8.19 -17.68
C SER A 19 6.88 -7.49 -18.96
N ALA A 20 5.58 -7.25 -19.10
CA ALA A 20 5.03 -6.48 -20.21
C ALA A 20 5.43 -5.00 -20.14
N ILE A 21 5.37 -4.37 -18.95
CA ILE A 21 5.81 -2.98 -18.75
C ILE A 21 7.28 -2.82 -19.15
N ALA A 22 8.16 -3.71 -18.68
CA ALA A 22 9.59 -3.70 -19.00
C ALA A 22 9.85 -3.79 -20.51
N LYS A 23 8.98 -4.49 -21.25
CA LYS A 23 9.10 -4.68 -22.70
C LYS A 23 8.54 -3.49 -23.50
N TYR A 24 7.38 -2.98 -23.11
CA TYR A 24 6.59 -2.06 -23.96
C TYR A 24 6.65 -0.61 -23.51
N CYS A 25 6.89 -0.33 -22.23
CA CYS A 25 6.96 1.02 -21.68
C CYS A 25 7.96 1.13 -20.50
N PRO A 26 9.25 0.77 -20.70
CA PRO A 26 10.22 0.66 -19.61
C PRO A 26 10.51 1.97 -18.87
N THR A 27 10.13 3.11 -19.44
CA THR A 27 10.34 4.44 -18.85
C THR A 27 9.11 4.99 -18.13
N ALA A 28 8.00 4.25 -18.09
CA ALA A 28 6.75 4.67 -17.44
C ALA A 28 6.89 4.73 -15.91
N LEU A 29 6.05 5.56 -15.29
CA LEU A 29 5.86 5.56 -13.84
C LEU A 29 4.89 4.43 -13.48
N VAL A 30 5.32 3.55 -12.57
CA VAL A 30 4.59 2.35 -12.18
C VAL A 30 4.05 2.53 -10.76
N ASN A 31 2.74 2.66 -10.65
CA ASN A 31 2.02 2.78 -9.38
C ASN A 31 1.42 1.42 -8.99
N MET A 32 2.08 0.72 -8.07
CA MET A 32 1.70 -0.61 -7.61
C MET A 32 0.63 -0.56 -6.52
N ILE A 33 -0.58 -1.02 -6.85
CA ILE A 33 -1.71 -1.15 -5.91
C ILE A 33 -1.94 -2.63 -5.53
N SER A 34 -1.49 -3.57 -6.36
CA SER A 34 -1.73 -5.01 -6.17
C SER A 34 -1.21 -5.47 -4.81
N ASN A 35 -2.11 -6.00 -3.99
CA ASN A 35 -1.77 -6.48 -2.67
C ASN A 35 -1.04 -7.84 -2.70
N PRO A 36 -0.17 -8.13 -1.72
CA PRO A 36 0.31 -7.24 -0.68
C PRO A 36 1.40 -6.28 -1.21
N VAL A 37 1.20 -4.96 -1.11
CA VAL A 37 2.12 -3.94 -1.66
C VAL A 37 3.55 -4.13 -1.13
N ASN A 38 3.69 -4.50 0.14
CA ASN A 38 4.97 -4.76 0.80
C ASN A 38 5.80 -5.87 0.11
N SER A 39 5.18 -6.73 -0.70
CA SER A 39 5.85 -7.81 -1.42
C SER A 39 5.80 -7.63 -2.94
N THR A 40 4.71 -7.06 -3.47
CA THR A 40 4.57 -6.87 -4.93
C THR A 40 5.50 -5.79 -5.48
N VAL A 41 5.83 -4.76 -4.70
CA VAL A 41 6.85 -3.76 -5.08
C VAL A 41 8.24 -4.39 -5.23
N PRO A 42 8.76 -5.15 -4.23
CA PRO A 42 10.00 -5.92 -4.42
C PRO A 42 9.97 -6.87 -5.62
N ILE A 43 8.85 -7.57 -5.85
CA ILE A 43 8.71 -8.46 -7.03
C ILE A 43 8.87 -7.67 -8.34
N ALA A 44 8.17 -6.53 -8.46
CA ALA A 44 8.27 -5.67 -9.64
C ALA A 44 9.70 -5.17 -9.86
N ALA A 45 10.37 -4.71 -8.78
CA ALA A 45 11.76 -4.28 -8.83
C ALA A 45 12.69 -5.38 -9.38
N GLU A 46 12.57 -6.61 -8.89
CA GLU A 46 13.38 -7.74 -9.35
C GLU A 46 13.08 -8.13 -10.81
N VAL A 47 11.83 -8.01 -11.26
CA VAL A 47 11.48 -8.21 -12.67
C VAL A 47 12.15 -7.16 -13.56
N PHE A 48 12.08 -5.89 -13.17
CA PHE A 48 12.71 -4.79 -13.91
C PHE A 48 14.24 -4.88 -13.90
N LYS A 49 14.86 -5.29 -12.79
CA LYS A 49 16.32 -5.50 -12.70
C LYS A 49 16.76 -6.60 -13.65
N LYS A 50 16.06 -7.74 -13.67
CA LYS A 50 16.34 -8.84 -14.62
C LYS A 50 16.18 -8.43 -16.07
N ALA A 51 15.28 -7.48 -16.36
CA ALA A 51 15.08 -6.93 -17.70
C ALA A 51 16.04 -5.76 -18.02
N GLY A 52 16.88 -5.30 -17.09
CA GLY A 52 17.78 -4.16 -17.28
C GLY A 52 17.09 -2.79 -17.39
N THR A 53 15.85 -2.68 -16.89
CA THR A 53 14.99 -1.48 -17.04
C THR A 53 14.59 -0.85 -15.70
N TYR A 54 15.19 -1.30 -14.60
CA TYR A 54 14.86 -0.79 -13.26
C TYR A 54 15.35 0.65 -13.07
N ASP A 55 14.41 1.52 -12.69
CA ASP A 55 14.65 2.89 -12.23
C ASP A 55 13.92 3.07 -10.89
N GLU A 56 14.68 3.21 -9.80
CA GLU A 56 14.14 3.39 -8.45
C GLU A 56 13.27 4.64 -8.30
N LYS A 57 13.39 5.63 -9.20
CA LYS A 57 12.58 6.86 -9.19
C LYS A 57 11.25 6.69 -9.91
N LYS A 58 10.93 5.50 -10.42
CA LYS A 58 9.75 5.24 -11.25
C LYS A 58 8.87 4.10 -10.78
N LEU A 59 9.25 3.37 -9.73
CA LEU A 59 8.45 2.32 -9.13
C LEU A 59 7.94 2.77 -7.76
N PHE A 60 6.62 2.88 -7.62
CA PHE A 60 5.97 3.37 -6.41
C PHE A 60 4.99 2.33 -5.87
N GLY A 61 5.09 2.01 -4.58
CA GLY A 61 3.99 1.35 -3.85
C GLY A 61 2.96 2.38 -3.46
N VAL A 62 1.70 2.20 -3.87
CA VAL A 62 0.63 3.15 -3.55
C VAL A 62 0.14 2.89 -2.13
N THR A 63 0.50 3.79 -1.21
CA THR A 63 0.08 3.77 0.21
C THR A 63 -0.84 4.94 0.57
N THR A 64 -1.32 5.68 -0.43
CA THR A 64 -2.13 6.90 -0.24
C THR A 64 -3.45 6.64 0.47
N LEU A 65 -3.97 5.41 0.45
CA LEU A 65 -5.17 5.04 1.20
C LEU A 65 -4.94 5.11 2.72
N ASP A 66 -3.70 4.97 3.18
CA ASP A 66 -3.37 5.04 4.61
C ASP A 66 -3.35 6.49 5.12
N VAL A 67 -3.27 7.47 4.22
CA VAL A 67 -3.23 8.89 4.55
C VAL A 67 -4.64 9.39 4.88
N VAL A 68 -4.79 10.00 6.05
CA VAL A 68 -6.05 10.59 6.53
C VAL A 68 -6.41 11.80 5.67
N ARG A 69 -7.64 11.87 5.17
CA ARG A 69 -8.14 13.00 4.37
C ARG A 69 -8.49 14.18 5.30
N ASP A 70 -8.34 15.40 4.80
CA ASP A 70 -8.57 16.71 5.45
C ASP A 70 -7.56 17.18 6.52
N VAL A 71 -6.77 16.29 7.11
CA VAL A 71 -5.61 16.64 7.96
C VAL A 71 -4.38 15.94 7.40
N ASN A 72 -3.33 16.70 7.07
CA ASN A 72 -2.13 16.10 6.50
C ASN A 72 -1.31 15.42 7.60
N VAL A 73 -1.47 14.11 7.74
CA VAL A 73 -0.68 13.26 8.63
C VAL A 73 0.24 12.38 7.78
N PRO A 74 1.58 12.57 7.84
CA PRO A 74 2.50 11.68 7.16
C PRO A 74 2.35 10.24 7.68
N VAL A 75 2.30 9.28 6.76
CA VAL A 75 2.30 7.85 7.08
C VAL A 75 3.50 7.19 6.43
N VAL A 76 4.26 6.42 7.21
CA VAL A 76 5.49 5.76 6.77
C VAL A 76 5.45 4.25 7.07
N GLY A 77 6.47 3.53 6.60
CA GLY A 77 6.61 2.08 6.80
C GLY A 77 6.11 1.29 5.61
N GLY A 78 5.08 0.47 5.80
CA GLY A 78 4.45 -0.37 4.78
C GLY A 78 2.92 -0.25 4.77
N HIS A 79 2.28 -1.07 3.94
CA HIS A 79 0.83 -1.08 3.69
C HIS A 79 0.16 -2.36 4.25
N ALA A 80 0.54 -2.79 5.45
CA ALA A 80 -0.06 -3.96 6.09
C ALA A 80 0.03 -3.91 7.63
N GLY A 81 -1.13 -3.78 8.30
CA GLY A 81 -1.24 -3.86 9.76
C GLY A 81 -0.24 -2.95 10.46
N ILE A 82 0.53 -3.51 11.39
CA ILE A 82 1.51 -2.76 12.21
C ILE A 82 2.65 -2.08 11.42
N THR A 83 2.81 -2.41 10.13
CA THR A 83 3.79 -1.74 9.28
C THR A 83 3.34 -0.33 8.88
N ILE A 84 2.06 -0.01 9.04
CA ILE A 84 1.49 1.32 8.76
C ILE A 84 1.74 2.21 9.99
N LEU A 85 2.55 3.28 9.83
CA LEU A 85 2.97 4.16 10.91
C LEU A 85 2.52 5.61 10.68
N PRO A 86 1.36 6.02 11.21
CA PRO A 86 0.91 7.41 11.15
C PRO A 86 1.68 8.29 12.13
N LEU A 87 2.33 9.33 11.60
CA LEU A 87 3.19 10.26 12.35
C LEU A 87 2.37 11.47 12.82
N PHE A 88 1.49 11.27 13.81
CA PHE A 88 0.66 12.34 14.36
C PHE A 88 1.45 13.54 14.93
N SER A 89 2.71 13.32 15.33
CA SER A 89 3.62 14.40 15.74
C SER A 89 3.98 15.38 14.61
N GLN A 90 3.77 14.97 13.35
CA GLN A 90 4.03 15.75 12.14
C GLN A 90 2.73 16.18 11.42
N ALA A 91 1.58 16.06 12.09
CA ALA A 91 0.29 16.45 11.53
C ALA A 91 0.25 17.96 11.20
N THR A 92 -0.37 18.30 10.06
CA THR A 92 -0.63 19.68 9.64
C THR A 92 -2.12 19.87 9.36
N PRO A 93 -2.83 20.78 10.07
CA PRO A 93 -2.33 21.62 11.17
C PRO A 93 -1.89 20.79 12.39
N LYS A 94 -1.03 21.38 13.23
CA LYS A 94 -0.49 20.68 14.42
C LYS A 94 -1.62 20.27 15.35
N ALA A 95 -1.71 18.97 15.61
CA ALA A 95 -2.66 18.40 16.55
C ALA A 95 -1.95 18.07 17.87
N ASN A 96 -2.48 18.55 18.99
CA ASN A 96 -2.03 18.15 20.33
C ASN A 96 -2.96 17.05 20.84
N LEU A 97 -2.72 15.82 20.38
CA LEU A 97 -3.51 14.64 20.76
C LEU A 97 -3.01 14.06 22.08
N ALA A 98 -3.92 13.55 22.91
CA ALA A 98 -3.54 12.79 24.10
C ALA A 98 -2.96 11.42 23.69
N GLU A 99 -2.12 10.82 24.54
CA GLU A 99 -1.50 9.52 24.24
C GLU A 99 -2.54 8.41 24.00
N GLY A 100 -3.68 8.46 24.70
CA GLY A 100 -4.81 7.56 24.49
C GLY A 100 -5.38 7.66 23.08
N ASP A 101 -5.61 8.88 22.59
CA ASP A 101 -6.13 9.13 21.24
C ASP A 101 -5.15 8.67 20.18
N ILE A 102 -3.85 8.91 20.37
CA ILE A 102 -2.79 8.46 19.45
C ILE A 102 -2.82 6.94 19.30
N LYS A 103 -2.96 6.19 20.40
CA LYS A 103 -3.03 4.72 20.36
C LYS A 103 -4.26 4.23 19.61
N VAL A 104 -5.43 4.81 19.90
CA VAL A 104 -6.70 4.43 19.25
C VAL A 104 -6.65 4.75 17.76
N LEU A 105 -6.21 5.96 17.39
CA LEU A 105 -6.11 6.38 16.00
C LEU A 105 -5.10 5.53 15.23
N THR A 106 -3.92 5.25 15.81
CA THR A 106 -2.91 4.38 15.20
C THR A 106 -3.49 3.01 14.91
N LYS A 107 -4.14 2.38 15.90
CA LYS A 107 -4.73 1.05 15.73
C LYS A 107 -5.80 1.03 14.64
N ARG A 108 -6.67 2.05 14.64
CA ARG A 108 -7.72 2.20 13.63
C ARG A 108 -7.15 2.40 12.21
N THR A 109 -6.08 3.19 12.06
CA THR A 109 -5.38 3.34 10.77
C THR A 109 -4.81 2.01 10.29
N GLN A 110 -4.17 1.23 11.19
CA GLN A 110 -3.59 -0.07 10.87
C GLN A 110 -4.64 -1.13 10.48
N ASP A 111 -5.83 -1.05 11.07
CA ASP A 111 -6.92 -2.01 10.87
C ASP A 111 -7.97 -1.53 9.83
N GLY A 112 -7.84 -0.32 9.27
CA GLY A 112 -8.88 0.29 8.42
C GLY A 112 -9.29 -0.58 7.22
N GLY A 113 -8.34 -1.30 6.62
CA GLY A 113 -8.65 -2.28 5.56
C GLY A 113 -9.50 -3.45 6.06
N THR A 114 -9.24 -3.94 7.28
CA THR A 114 -10.00 -5.00 7.94
C THR A 114 -11.41 -4.52 8.30
N GLU A 115 -11.54 -3.31 8.84
CA GLU A 115 -12.85 -2.71 9.17
C GLU A 115 -13.79 -2.69 7.95
N VAL A 116 -13.26 -2.35 6.77
CA VAL A 116 -14.06 -2.34 5.53
C VAL A 116 -14.46 -3.75 5.08
N VAL A 117 -13.57 -4.74 5.22
CA VAL A 117 -13.88 -6.14 4.87
C VAL A 117 -14.99 -6.67 5.79
N GLU A 118 -14.91 -6.37 7.09
CA GLU A 118 -15.92 -6.74 8.08
C GLU A 118 -17.26 -6.05 7.79
N ALA A 119 -17.25 -4.74 7.50
CA ALA A 119 -18.45 -3.98 7.13
C ALA A 119 -19.11 -4.51 5.84
N LYS A 120 -18.31 -5.10 4.92
CA LYS A 120 -18.80 -5.78 3.71
C LYS A 120 -19.12 -7.26 3.92
N ALA A 121 -19.13 -7.77 5.15
CA ALA A 121 -19.35 -9.17 5.49
C ALA A 121 -18.46 -10.14 4.67
N GLY A 122 -17.19 -9.76 4.48
CA GLY A 122 -16.20 -10.56 3.75
C GLY A 122 -16.34 -10.52 2.22
N LYS A 123 -17.28 -9.75 1.66
CA LYS A 123 -17.55 -9.67 0.21
C LYS A 123 -16.58 -8.73 -0.54
N GLY A 124 -15.34 -8.65 -0.08
CA GLY A 124 -14.27 -7.81 -0.65
C GLY A 124 -13.84 -6.66 0.25
N SER A 125 -12.79 -5.95 -0.18
CA SER A 125 -12.15 -4.86 0.56
C SER A 125 -12.59 -3.47 0.05
N ALA A 126 -11.90 -2.42 0.48
CA ALA A 126 -12.06 -1.07 -0.04
C ALA A 126 -11.89 -1.03 -1.56
N THR A 127 -12.88 -0.47 -2.25
CA THR A 127 -12.88 -0.29 -3.72
C THR A 127 -13.00 1.18 -4.06
N LEU A 128 -14.11 1.82 -3.66
CA LEU A 128 -14.39 3.23 -3.96
C LEU A 128 -13.40 4.20 -3.31
N SER A 129 -12.95 3.93 -2.07
CA SER A 129 -11.97 4.78 -1.40
C SER A 129 -10.54 4.59 -1.93
N MET A 130 -10.27 3.48 -2.61
CA MET A 130 -8.98 3.16 -3.22
C MET A 130 -8.84 3.70 -4.65
N ALA A 131 -9.96 3.77 -5.39
CA ALA A 131 -10.01 4.30 -6.76
C ALA A 131 -9.77 5.82 -6.80
#